data_AF-A0A660TRF9-F1
#
_entry.id   AF-A0A660TRF9-F1
#
_cell.length_a   1.000
_cell.length_b   1.000
_cell.length_c   1.000
_cell.angle_alpha   90.00
_cell.angle_beta   90.00
_cell.angle_gamma   90.00
#
_symmetry.space_group_name_H-M   'P 1'
#
loop_
_entity.id
_entity.type
_entity.pdbx_description
1 polymer ?
#
loop_
_entity_poly.entity_id
_entity_poly.type
_entity_poly.pdbx_seq_one_letter_code
_entity_poly.pdbx_strand_id
1 'polypeptide(L)'
;MHLSISSVLRYPQVYELDFIIRSYEVDFRGNLNPFVLCSMLQEIASSHASGVSVDITDLMKDIRTWMLSRLCVKLKRYPKME
;
A
#
# COMPACT_ATOMS: atom_id res chain seq x y z
N MET A 1 -9.62 40.48 12.63
CA MET A 1 -9.66 39.15 13.28
C MET A 1 -9.01 38.18 12.31
N HIS A 2 -7.71 37.94 12.48
CA HIS A 2 -6.89 37.19 11.53
C HIS A 2 -6.82 35.75 12.02
N LEU A 3 -7.58 34.85 11.39
CA LEU A 3 -7.42 33.41 11.61
C LEU A 3 -6.33 32.94 10.65
N SER A 4 -5.11 32.85 11.16
CA SER A 4 -3.99 32.22 10.47
C SER A 4 -4.32 30.74 10.26
N ILE A 5 -4.45 30.33 9.00
CA ILE A 5 -4.49 28.92 8.58
C ILE A 5 -3.06 28.38 8.77
N SER A 6 -2.67 28.15 10.02
CA SER A 6 -1.40 27.52 10.37
C SER A 6 -1.58 26.00 10.30
N SER A 7 -0.83 25.41 9.36
CA SER A 7 -0.51 23.99 9.17
C SER A 7 -1.67 23.04 8.86
N VAL A 8 -2.14 23.05 7.60
CA VAL A 8 -2.67 21.82 7.00
C VAL A 8 -1.50 20.84 6.95
N LEU A 9 -1.56 19.76 7.75
CA LEU A 9 -0.62 18.65 7.69
C LEU A 9 -0.58 18.16 6.24
N ARG A 10 0.54 18.40 5.53
CA ARG A 10 0.75 17.82 4.21
C ARG A 10 1.11 16.36 4.42
N TYR A 11 0.11 15.50 4.38
CA TYR A 11 0.39 14.07 4.29
C TYR A 11 1.17 13.81 2.99
N PRO A 12 2.24 13.00 3.01
CA PRO A 12 3.06 12.80 1.83
C PRO A 12 2.22 12.21 0.70
N GLN A 13 2.35 12.81 -0.49
CA GLN A 13 1.63 12.35 -1.68
C GLN A 13 2.05 10.93 -2.12
N VAL A 14 3.25 10.51 -1.70
CA VAL A 14 3.83 9.19 -1.96
C VAL A 14 4.12 8.52 -0.62
N TYR A 15 3.66 7.28 -0.46
CA TYR A 15 3.89 6.47 0.72
C TYR A 15 4.73 5.24 0.33
N GLU A 16 5.73 4.91 1.14
CA GLU A 16 6.72 3.88 0.86
C GLU A 16 6.85 2.93 2.06
N LEU A 17 7.09 1.65 1.77
CA LEU A 17 7.42 0.62 2.75
C LEU A 17 8.54 -0.26 2.20
N ASP A 18 9.45 -0.66 3.08
CA ASP A 18 10.52 -1.60 2.77
C ASP A 18 10.10 -3.04 3.07
N PHE A 19 10.37 -3.94 2.13
CA PHE A 19 10.07 -5.36 2.26
C PHE A 19 11.33 -6.21 2.08
N ILE A 20 11.51 -7.20 2.94
CA ILE A 20 12.53 -8.24 2.80
C ILE A 20 11.87 -9.47 2.18
N ILE A 21 12.29 -9.82 0.97
CA ILE A 21 11.81 -11.02 0.27
C ILE A 21 12.36 -12.27 0.97
N ARG A 22 11.46 -13.17 1.39
CA ARG A 22 11.80 -14.42 2.06
C ARG A 22 11.92 -15.57 1.07
N SER A 23 12.69 -16.59 1.44
CA SER A 23 12.96 -17.76 0.59
C SER A 23 11.70 -18.54 0.18
N TYR A 24 10.64 -18.49 0.98
CA TYR A 24 9.37 -19.15 0.67
C TYR A 24 8.42 -18.29 -0.20
N GLU A 25 8.78 -17.03 -0.47
CA GLU A 25 7.97 -16.11 -1.28
C GLU A 25 8.38 -16.09 -2.75
N VAL A 26 9.42 -16.84 -3.10
CA VAL A 26 9.99 -16.88 -4.45
C VAL A 26 9.77 -18.20 -5.16
N ASP A 27 9.81 -18.18 -6.49
CA ASP A 27 9.87 -19.39 -7.31
C ASP A 27 11.27 -20.02 -7.31
N PHE A 28 11.43 -21.16 -8.00
CA PHE A 28 12.70 -21.88 -8.12
C PHE A 28 13.82 -21.08 -8.84
N ARG A 29 13.51 -19.93 -9.45
CA ARG A 29 14.45 -19.02 -10.10
C ARG A 29 14.73 -17.77 -9.25
N GLY A 30 14.21 -17.74 -8.02
CA GLY A 30 14.33 -16.64 -7.07
C GLY A 30 13.43 -15.45 -7.39
N ASN A 31 12.47 -15.55 -8.32
CA ASN A 31 11.55 -14.44 -8.61
C ASN A 31 10.44 -14.38 -7.57
N LEU A 32 10.12 -13.18 -7.10
CA LEU A 32 8.99 -12.97 -6.19
C LEU A 32 7.69 -13.48 -6.81
N ASN A 33 6.95 -14.26 -6.04
CA ASN A 33 5.62 -14.73 -6.43
C ASN A 33 4.70 -13.52 -6.68
N PRO A 34 4.03 -13.42 -7.85
CA PRO A 34 3.10 -12.34 -8.16
C PRO A 34 2.02 -12.11 -7.09
N PHE A 35 1.56 -13.18 -6.43
CA PHE A 35 0.59 -13.09 -5.34
C PHE A 35 1.16 -12.29 -4.16
N VAL A 36 2.38 -12.62 -3.74
CA VAL A 36 3.07 -11.91 -2.64
C VAL A 36 3.27 -10.44 -2.99
N LEU A 37 3.70 -10.15 -4.23
CA LEU A 37 3.80 -8.77 -4.72
C LEU A 37 2.47 -8.02 -4.62
N CYS A 38 1.35 -8.62 -5.03
CA CYS A 38 0.05 -7.98 -4.97
C CYS A 38 -0.43 -7.78 -3.52
N SER A 39 -0.07 -8.68 -2.60
CA SER A 39 -0.31 -8.50 -1.17
C SER A 39 0.48 -7.33 -0.61
N MET A 40 1.78 -7.22 -0.92
CA MET A 40 2.62 -6.08 -0.53
C MET A 40 2.06 -4.75 -1.06
N LEU A 41 1.61 -4.69 -2.33
CA LEU A 41 0.98 -3.49 -2.89
C LEU A 41 -0.29 -3.08 -2.14
N GLN A 42 -1.10 -4.04 -1.70
CA GLN A 42 -2.30 -3.77 -0.90
C GLN A 42 -1.96 -3.36 0.53
N GLU A 43 -0.91 -3.91 1.13
CA GLU A 43 -0.41 -3.51 2.45
C GLU A 43 0.08 -2.05 2.44
N ILE A 44 0.80 -1.64 1.40
CA ILE A 44 1.20 -0.24 1.19
C ILE A 44 -0.03 0.66 1.07
N ALA A 45 -1.02 0.26 0.25
CA ALA A 45 -2.24 1.04 0.06
C ALA A 45 -3.06 1.17 1.36
N SER A 46 -3.16 0.09 2.14
CA SER A 46 -3.85 0.09 3.44
C SER A 46 -3.12 0.96 4.45
N SER A 47 -1.81 0.83 4.58
CA SER A 47 -0.99 1.61 5.51
C SER A 47 -1.02 3.11 5.18
N HIS A 48 -1.01 3.45 3.89
CA HIS A 48 -1.21 4.83 3.45
C HIS A 48 -2.62 5.32 3.82
N ALA A 49 -3.67 4.56 3.52
CA ALA A 49 -5.05 4.93 3.84
C ALA A 49 -5.26 5.17 5.34
N SER A 50 -4.63 4.35 6.20
CA SER A 50 -4.67 4.53 7.65
C SER A 50 -4.02 5.84 8.09
N GLY A 51 -2.92 6.23 7.44
CA GLY A 51 -2.24 7.49 7.76
C GLY A 51 -3.03 8.74 7.38
N VAL A 52 -3.96 8.66 6.42
CA VAL A 52 -4.84 9.78 6.00
C VAL A 52 -6.29 9.64 6.51
N SER A 53 -6.54 8.69 7.41
CA SER A 53 -7.85 8.43 8.01
C SER A 53 -8.96 8.08 7.00
N VAL A 54 -8.63 7.28 5.98
CA VAL A 54 -9.58 6.72 5.00
C VAL A 54 -9.45 5.20 4.88
N ASP A 55 -8.98 4.55 5.94
CA ASP A 55 -8.85 3.10 5.96
C ASP A 55 -10.19 2.38 6.15
N ILE A 56 -10.15 1.05 6.17
CA ILE A 56 -11.34 0.23 6.36
C ILE A 56 -12.02 0.48 7.72
N THR A 57 -11.26 0.72 8.78
CA THR A 57 -11.79 0.99 10.12
C THR A 57 -12.53 2.32 10.14
N ASP A 58 -12.01 3.32 9.43
CA ASP A 58 -12.67 4.60 9.25
C ASP A 58 -13.95 4.48 8.44
N LEU A 59 -13.92 3.79 7.30
CA LEU A 59 -15.10 3.60 6.46
C LEU A 59 -16.21 2.79 7.13
N MET A 60 -15.84 1.81 7.96
CA MET A 60 -16.81 0.97 8.65
C MET A 60 -17.67 1.75 9.66
N LYS A 61 -17.21 2.92 10.14
CA LYS A 61 -18.01 3.82 10.99
C LYS A 61 -19.31 4.26 10.29
N ASP A 62 -19.28 4.33 8.96
CA ASP A 62 -20.41 4.71 8.11
C ASP A 62 -21.01 3.53 7.32
N ILE A 63 -20.74 2.29 7.75
CA ILE A 63 -21.21 1.06 7.06
C ILE A 63 -20.73 1.02 5.59
N ARG A 64 -19.49 1.45 5.36
CA ARG A 64 -18.82 1.41 4.06
C ARG A 64 -17.57 0.57 4.14
N THR A 65 -17.09 0.15 2.97
CA THR A 65 -15.82 -0.54 2.83
C THR A 65 -15.21 -0.28 1.46
N TRP A 66 -13.91 -0.54 1.34
CA TRP A 66 -13.22 -0.59 0.05
C TRP A 66 -13.41 -1.95 -0.61
N MET A 67 -13.60 -1.96 -1.92
CA MET A 67 -13.60 -3.16 -2.74
C MET A 67 -12.59 -2.98 -3.87
N LEU A 68 -11.55 -3.81 -3.91
CA LEU A 68 -10.60 -3.82 -5.03
C LEU A 68 -11.31 -4.35 -6.28
N SER A 69 -11.66 -3.44 -7.18
CA SER A 69 -12.38 -3.81 -8.41
C SER A 69 -11.46 -4.25 -9.55
N ARG A 70 -10.27 -3.65 -9.64
CA ARG A 70 -9.29 -3.89 -10.71
C ARG A 70 -7.87 -3.66 -10.20
N LEU A 71 -6.96 -4.53 -10.60
CA LEU A 71 -5.52 -4.38 -10.40
C LEU A 71 -4.79 -4.79 -11.69
N CYS A 72 -3.90 -3.93 -12.18
CA CYS A 72 -3.05 -4.22 -13.32
C CYS A 72 -1.60 -3.93 -12.92
N VAL A 73 -0.75 -4.95 -12.98
CA VAL A 73 0.67 -4.84 -12.63
C VAL A 73 1.50 -5.15 -13.86
N LYS A 74 2.30 -4.19 -14.31
CA LYS A 74 3.26 -4.36 -15.40
C LYS A 74 4.67 -4.37 -14.86
N LEU A 75 5.30 -5.54 -14.83
CA LEU A 75 6.67 -5.71 -14.37
C LEU A 75 7.65 -5.56 -15.53
N LYS A 76 8.63 -4.66 -15.39
CA LYS A 76 9.80 -4.61 -16.30
C LYS A 76 10.80 -5.73 -15.97
N ARG A 77 10.89 -6.10 -14.69
CA ARG A 77 11.70 -7.19 -14.14
C ARG A 77 11.05 -7.67 -12.85
N TYR A 78 11.17 -8.95 -12.54
CA TYR A 78 10.75 -9.48 -11.24
C TYR A 78 11.70 -9.01 -10.13
N PRO A 79 11.18 -8.60 -8.96
CA PRO A 79 11.96 -8.57 -7.73
C PRO A 79 12.51 -9.97 -7.46
N LYS A 80 13.71 -10.05 -6.91
CA LYS A 80 14.37 -11.31 -6.59
C LYS A 80 14.84 -11.33 -5.15
N MET A 81 14.85 -12.53 -4.55
CA MET A 81 15.64 -12.75 -3.34
C MET A 81 17.12 -12.61 -3.72
N GLU A 82 17.82 -11.67 -3.08
CA GLU A 82 19.27 -11.51 -3.18
C GLU A 82 20.01 -12.54 -2.34
#